data_AF-A0A2Z2KF77-F1
#
_entry.id   AF-A0A2Z2KF77-F1
#
_cell.length_a   1.000
_cell.length_b   1.000
_cell.length_c   1.000
_cell.angle_alpha   90.00
_cell.angle_beta   90.00
_cell.angle_gamma   90.00
#
_symmetry.space_group_name_H-M   'P 1'
#
loop_
_entity.id
_entity.type
_entity.pdbx_description
1 polymer ?
#
loop_
_entity_poly.entity_id
_entity_poly.type
_entity_poly.pdbx_seq_one_letter_code
_entity_poly.pdbx_strand_id
1 'polypeptide(L)'
;MGFEVINSYKFDALNFLNVLTQDEFYVSRHTEDHHHFVSIHTDRNHQLMSEIIRIQGGTMLSPFLNLVVSSLPNFDELELPELFRSTELLQRHFSQSPYYKEEQWKQREPLFSLVPEILQDLEKLCFREYWQERKLPQLLMKTEEIKVFASRQSIFKEINDMLGPSSSIDHIQLYLCSFAAPHGIKITGPRYISDCSFSLELTLGIAIHEMFHPPYRIAELEAPFHRLSATPALLAAFEKQKNRFGYTTIESFIEENVVEAMALYIWEKIGLEPNPFAYLEFLHSLGGDEWYWLETTRQEMV
;
A
#
# COMPACT_ATOMS: atom_id res chain seq x y z
N MET A 1 -13.53 20.12 -1.77
CA MET A 1 -12.65 19.04 -1.32
C MET A 1 -13.36 17.72 -1.57
N GLY A 2 -12.73 16.75 -2.21
CA GLY A 2 -13.39 15.53 -2.68
C GLY A 2 -12.69 14.26 -2.22
N PHE A 3 -13.44 13.33 -1.62
CA PHE A 3 -12.99 11.97 -1.36
C PHE A 3 -13.61 11.05 -2.40
N GLU A 4 -12.82 10.60 -3.35
CA GLU A 4 -13.26 9.72 -4.44
C GLU A 4 -12.90 8.28 -4.11
N VAL A 5 -13.80 7.34 -4.43
CA VAL A 5 -13.58 5.91 -4.26
C VAL A 5 -13.82 5.22 -5.60
N ILE A 6 -12.79 4.55 -6.11
CA ILE A 6 -12.77 3.84 -7.39
C ILE A 6 -12.40 2.38 -7.14
N ASN A 7 -12.91 1.48 -7.96
CA ASN A 7 -12.51 0.06 -7.96
C ASN A 7 -11.56 -0.17 -9.14
N SER A 8 -10.48 -0.91 -8.95
CA SER A 8 -9.48 -1.12 -10.00
C SER A 8 -9.11 -2.58 -10.15
N TYR A 9 -9.60 -3.18 -11.23
CA TYR A 9 -9.18 -4.51 -11.67
C TYR A 9 -7.65 -4.59 -11.85
N LYS A 10 -7.02 -3.53 -12.37
CA LYS A 10 -5.57 -3.49 -12.62
C LYS A 10 -4.79 -3.61 -11.32
N PHE A 11 -5.17 -2.86 -10.29
CA PHE A 11 -4.52 -2.98 -8.98
C PHE A 11 -4.85 -4.32 -8.32
N ASP A 12 -6.06 -4.84 -8.45
CA ASP A 12 -6.37 -6.18 -7.93
C ASP A 12 -5.54 -7.29 -8.59
N ALA A 13 -5.33 -7.24 -9.90
CA ALA A 13 -4.48 -8.20 -10.60
C ALA A 13 -3.01 -8.12 -10.14
N LEU A 14 -2.48 -6.91 -9.91
CA LEU A 14 -1.12 -6.71 -9.40
C LEU A 14 -0.99 -7.10 -7.92
N ASN A 15 -2.02 -6.84 -7.12
CA ASN A 15 -2.09 -7.23 -5.72
C ASN A 15 -2.15 -8.75 -5.55
N PHE A 16 -2.90 -9.43 -6.43
CA PHE A 16 -3.00 -10.88 -6.42
C PHE A 16 -1.66 -11.59 -6.69
N LEU A 17 -0.68 -10.91 -7.31
CA LEU A 17 0.67 -11.46 -7.48
C LEU A 17 1.34 -11.81 -6.14
N ASN A 18 1.04 -11.09 -5.06
CA ASN A 18 1.53 -11.43 -3.72
C ASN A 18 0.94 -12.77 -3.24
N VAL A 19 -0.32 -13.07 -3.56
CA VAL A 19 -0.94 -14.37 -3.26
C VAL A 19 -0.27 -15.49 -4.06
N LEU A 20 0.09 -15.20 -5.33
CA LEU A 20 0.76 -16.16 -6.21
C LEU A 20 2.20 -16.48 -5.80
N THR A 21 2.81 -15.75 -4.86
CA THR A 21 4.10 -16.14 -4.29
C THR A 21 4.00 -17.36 -3.38
N GLN A 22 2.77 -17.79 -3.02
CA GLN A 22 2.49 -18.85 -2.05
C GLN A 22 3.07 -18.58 -0.66
N ASP A 23 3.30 -17.30 -0.33
CA ASP A 23 3.69 -16.91 1.00
C ASP A 23 2.46 -16.98 1.91
N GLU A 24 2.58 -17.73 3.01
CA GLU A 24 1.48 -17.94 3.97
C GLU A 24 0.92 -16.61 4.50
N PHE A 25 1.76 -15.57 4.58
CA PHE A 25 1.33 -14.23 4.98
C PHE A 25 0.22 -13.67 4.07
N TYR A 26 0.29 -13.93 2.76
CA TYR A 26 -0.73 -13.49 1.80
C TYR A 26 -1.82 -14.55 1.60
N VAL A 27 -1.46 -15.83 1.53
CA VAL A 27 -2.42 -16.93 1.27
C VAL A 27 -3.45 -17.08 2.39
N SER A 28 -3.05 -16.92 3.65
CA SER A 28 -3.96 -17.01 4.81
C SER A 28 -5.09 -15.98 4.78
N ARG A 29 -4.90 -14.86 4.07
CA ARG A 29 -5.89 -13.77 3.93
C ARG A 29 -6.78 -13.93 2.71
N HIS A 30 -6.31 -14.69 1.71
CA HIS A 30 -6.96 -14.87 0.41
C HIS A 30 -7.14 -16.35 0.06
N THR A 31 -7.43 -17.19 1.06
CA THR A 31 -7.38 -18.65 0.93
C THR A 31 -8.35 -19.20 -0.10
N GLU A 32 -9.59 -18.70 -0.14
CA GLU A 32 -10.58 -19.13 -1.14
C GLU A 32 -10.12 -18.79 -2.56
N ASP A 33 -9.60 -17.57 -2.74
CA ASP A 33 -9.11 -17.07 -4.02
C ASP A 33 -7.86 -17.82 -4.50
N HIS A 34 -6.91 -18.07 -3.60
CA HIS A 34 -5.75 -18.90 -3.88
C HIS A 34 -6.16 -20.31 -4.34
N HIS A 35 -7.10 -20.95 -3.63
CA HIS A 35 -7.60 -22.26 -4.05
C HIS A 35 -8.30 -22.24 -5.41
N HIS A 36 -9.06 -21.17 -5.72
CA HIS A 36 -9.70 -21.01 -7.02
C HIS A 36 -8.68 -20.99 -8.16
N PHE A 37 -7.56 -20.28 -7.96
CA PHE A 37 -6.51 -20.12 -8.96
C PHE A 37 -5.33 -21.08 -8.82
N VAL A 38 -5.44 -22.15 -8.03
CA VAL A 38 -4.33 -23.09 -7.76
C VAL A 38 -3.68 -23.66 -9.04
N SER A 39 -4.46 -23.78 -10.12
CA SER A 39 -3.99 -24.27 -11.43
C SER A 39 -2.95 -23.35 -12.10
N ILE A 40 -2.81 -22.10 -11.65
CA ILE A 40 -1.79 -21.17 -12.15
C ILE A 40 -0.37 -21.62 -11.80
N HIS A 41 -0.20 -22.43 -10.75
CA HIS A 41 1.09 -22.92 -10.25
C HIS A 41 1.63 -24.10 -11.07
N THR A 42 1.75 -23.91 -12.38
CA THR A 42 2.51 -24.82 -13.25
C THR A 42 4.01 -24.73 -12.96
N ASP A 43 4.81 -25.74 -13.36
CA ASP A 43 6.26 -25.71 -13.19
C ASP A 43 6.91 -24.45 -13.80
N ARG A 44 6.42 -24.02 -14.97
CA ARG A 44 6.84 -22.76 -15.61
C ARG A 44 6.56 -21.57 -14.72
N ASN A 45 5.33 -21.44 -14.22
CA ASN A 45 4.94 -20.26 -13.43
C ASN A 45 5.59 -20.26 -12.06
N HIS A 46 5.88 -21.44 -11.50
CA HIS A 46 6.66 -21.55 -10.28
C HIS A 46 8.09 -21.02 -10.49
N GLN A 47 8.75 -21.38 -11.59
CA GLN A 47 10.08 -20.85 -11.93
C GLN A 47 10.06 -19.35 -12.17
N LEU A 48 9.06 -18.87 -12.93
CA LEU A 48 8.89 -17.46 -13.23
C LEU A 48 8.62 -16.62 -11.98
N MET A 49 7.73 -17.06 -11.10
CA MET A 49 7.48 -16.41 -9.80
C MET A 49 8.73 -16.43 -8.90
N SER A 50 9.49 -17.53 -8.89
CA SER A 50 10.74 -17.61 -8.13
C SER A 50 11.75 -16.56 -8.60
N GLU A 51 11.85 -16.33 -9.91
CA GLU A 51 12.73 -15.30 -10.48
C GLU A 51 12.24 -13.89 -10.15
N ILE A 52 10.92 -13.65 -10.24
CA ILE A 52 10.29 -12.38 -9.84
C ILE A 52 10.58 -12.05 -8.37
N ILE A 53 10.39 -13.02 -7.47
CA ILE A 53 10.67 -12.87 -6.02
C ILE A 53 12.15 -12.58 -5.80
N ARG A 54 13.05 -13.27 -6.50
CA ARG A 54 14.50 -13.06 -6.42
C ARG A 54 14.89 -11.64 -6.83
N ILE A 55 14.33 -11.13 -7.92
CA ILE A 55 14.61 -9.77 -8.42
C ILE A 55 14.05 -8.72 -7.47
N GLN A 56 12.81 -8.90 -6.98
CA GLN A 56 12.21 -8.00 -5.99
C GLN A 56 12.98 -7.97 -4.68
N GLY A 57 13.53 -9.12 -4.27
CA GLY A 57 14.16 -9.33 -2.97
C GLY A 57 13.16 -9.74 -1.87
N GLY A 58 11.96 -10.19 -2.23
CA GLY A 58 10.90 -10.59 -1.30
C GLY A 58 9.57 -10.90 -1.99
N THR A 59 8.60 -11.37 -1.20
CA THR A 59 7.26 -11.79 -1.67
C THR A 59 6.27 -10.63 -1.78
N MET A 60 6.61 -9.46 -1.25
CA MET A 60 5.83 -8.23 -1.36
C MET A 60 6.11 -7.53 -2.71
N LEU A 61 5.39 -7.96 -3.75
CA LEU A 61 5.55 -7.47 -5.12
C LEU A 61 4.71 -6.21 -5.38
N SER A 62 3.46 -6.23 -4.91
CA SER A 62 2.44 -5.27 -5.35
C SER A 62 2.72 -3.80 -5.03
N PRO A 63 3.30 -3.38 -3.88
CA PRO A 63 3.48 -1.96 -3.59
C PRO A 63 4.37 -1.27 -4.62
N PHE A 64 5.49 -1.89 -4.99
CA PHE A 64 6.39 -1.34 -6.01
C PHE A 64 5.73 -1.31 -7.39
N LEU A 65 5.07 -2.39 -7.79
CA LEU A 65 4.42 -2.48 -9.10
C LEU A 65 3.30 -1.43 -9.23
N ASN A 66 2.40 -1.36 -8.24
CA ASN A 66 1.30 -0.40 -8.20
C ASN A 66 1.80 1.04 -8.24
N LEU A 67 2.84 1.35 -7.45
CA LEU A 67 3.45 2.67 -7.42
C LEU A 67 3.99 3.08 -8.80
N VAL A 68 4.75 2.19 -9.46
CA VAL A 68 5.33 2.48 -10.77
C VAL A 68 4.27 2.65 -11.84
N VAL A 69 3.31 1.72 -11.97
CA VAL A 69 2.29 1.82 -13.02
C VAL A 69 1.36 3.02 -12.81
N SER A 70 1.09 3.40 -11.55
CA SER A 70 0.27 4.58 -11.23
C SER A 70 0.88 5.91 -11.67
N SER A 71 2.19 5.93 -11.94
CA SER A 71 2.90 7.13 -12.41
C SER A 71 2.57 7.48 -13.86
N LEU A 72 2.00 6.54 -14.62
CA LEU A 72 1.55 6.80 -15.99
C LEU A 72 0.36 7.78 -15.97
N PRO A 73 0.37 8.85 -16.79
CA PRO A 73 -0.66 9.87 -16.76
C PRO A 73 -2.04 9.36 -17.21
N ASN A 74 -2.07 8.32 -18.04
CA ASN A 74 -3.27 7.66 -18.55
C ASN A 74 -3.46 6.27 -17.95
N PHE A 75 -2.91 6.02 -16.75
CA PHE A 75 -3.02 4.73 -16.07
C PHE A 75 -4.46 4.19 -16.06
N ASP A 76 -5.44 5.03 -15.73
CA ASP A 76 -6.84 4.61 -15.62
C ASP A 76 -7.45 4.18 -16.95
N GLU A 77 -6.94 4.69 -18.08
CA GLU A 77 -7.43 4.41 -19.44
C GLU A 77 -6.77 3.19 -20.09
N LEU A 78 -5.55 2.83 -19.66
CA LEU A 78 -4.79 1.72 -20.24
C LEU A 78 -5.32 0.36 -19.77
N GLU A 79 -5.28 -0.64 -20.64
CA GLU A 79 -5.47 -2.04 -20.23
C GLU A 79 -4.22 -2.61 -19.55
N LEU A 80 -4.40 -3.66 -18.75
CA LEU A 80 -3.33 -4.26 -17.94
C LEU A 80 -2.05 -4.61 -18.75
N PRO A 81 -2.12 -5.24 -19.95
CA PRO A 81 -0.92 -5.51 -20.75
C PRO A 81 -0.24 -4.25 -21.28
N GLU A 82 -0.99 -3.18 -21.50
CA GLU A 82 -0.47 -1.92 -22.04
C GLU A 82 0.39 -1.17 -21.02
N LEU A 83 0.11 -1.35 -19.72
CA LEU A 83 0.90 -0.77 -18.63
C LEU A 83 2.38 -1.18 -18.69
N PHE A 84 2.66 -2.38 -19.20
CA PHE A 84 4.01 -2.97 -19.24
C PHE A 84 4.64 -2.92 -20.64
N ARG A 85 4.01 -2.25 -21.60
CA ARG A 85 4.44 -2.27 -23.00
C ARG A 85 5.78 -1.57 -23.24
N SER A 86 6.12 -0.56 -22.42
CA SER A 86 7.40 0.14 -22.52
C SER A 86 7.93 0.49 -21.14
N THR A 87 8.99 -0.21 -20.77
CA THR A 87 9.76 0.05 -19.56
C THR A 87 10.38 1.45 -19.57
N GLU A 88 10.74 1.98 -20.74
CA GLU A 88 11.28 3.33 -20.88
C GLU A 88 10.23 4.41 -20.57
N LEU A 89 8.97 4.19 -20.94
CA LEU A 89 7.87 5.09 -20.56
C LEU A 89 7.61 5.03 -19.05
N LEU A 90 7.59 3.82 -18.47
CA LEU A 90 7.47 3.65 -17.02
C LEU A 90 8.61 4.37 -16.29
N GLN A 91 9.86 4.20 -16.73
CA GLN A 91 11.01 4.88 -16.14
C GLN A 91 10.88 6.41 -16.25
N ARG A 92 10.52 6.91 -17.43
CA ARG A 92 10.40 8.36 -17.68
C ARG A 92 9.41 9.01 -16.73
N HIS A 93 8.26 8.38 -16.50
CA HIS A 93 7.25 8.92 -15.60
C HIS A 93 7.59 8.67 -14.13
N PHE A 94 8.01 7.47 -13.78
CA PHE A 94 8.35 7.14 -12.40
C PHE A 94 9.56 7.93 -11.88
N SER A 95 10.54 8.26 -12.73
CA SER A 95 11.71 9.08 -12.37
C SER A 95 11.40 10.52 -11.93
N GLN A 96 10.18 10.99 -12.15
CA GLN A 96 9.72 12.30 -11.67
C GLN A 96 9.15 12.23 -10.24
N SER A 97 8.96 11.01 -9.72
CA SER A 97 8.42 10.75 -8.39
C SER A 97 9.47 10.94 -7.29
N PRO A 98 9.09 11.40 -6.09
CA PRO A 98 9.99 11.42 -4.93
C PRO A 98 10.46 10.02 -4.51
N TYR A 99 9.76 8.96 -4.94
CA TYR A 99 10.10 7.58 -4.63
C TYR A 99 11.16 6.96 -5.58
N TYR A 100 11.57 7.67 -6.64
CA TYR A 100 12.53 7.13 -7.59
C TYR A 100 13.94 7.08 -7.02
N LYS A 101 14.57 5.90 -7.13
CA LYS A 101 15.99 5.70 -6.87
C LYS A 101 16.58 4.92 -8.05
N GLU A 102 17.57 5.50 -8.72
CA GLU A 102 18.15 4.94 -9.95
C GLU A 102 18.67 3.50 -9.76
N GLU A 103 19.36 3.23 -8.66
CA GLU A 103 19.90 1.89 -8.40
C GLU A 103 18.80 0.85 -8.11
N GLN A 104 17.74 1.25 -7.40
CA GLN A 104 16.58 0.37 -7.20
C GLN A 104 15.83 0.10 -8.51
N TRP A 105 15.75 1.10 -9.38
CA TRP A 105 15.19 0.94 -10.71
C TRP A 105 15.98 -0.08 -11.53
N LYS A 106 17.30 0.10 -11.68
CA LYS A 106 18.16 -0.83 -12.43
C LYS A 106 18.05 -2.27 -11.94
N GLN A 107 17.92 -2.46 -10.62
CA GLN A 107 17.74 -3.78 -10.03
C GLN A 107 16.39 -4.41 -10.42
N ARG A 108 15.31 -3.63 -10.39
CA ARG A 108 13.92 -4.12 -10.54
C ARG A 108 13.34 -3.98 -11.94
N GLU A 109 14.04 -3.29 -12.84
CA GLU A 109 13.64 -3.12 -14.24
C GLU A 109 13.26 -4.45 -14.94
N PRO A 110 13.97 -5.58 -14.73
CA PRO A 110 13.60 -6.84 -15.36
C PRO A 110 12.22 -7.39 -14.92
N LEU A 111 11.64 -6.90 -13.81
CA LEU A 111 10.28 -7.30 -13.42
C LEU A 111 9.25 -6.93 -14.50
N PHE A 112 9.44 -5.82 -15.21
CA PHE A 112 8.48 -5.32 -16.18
C PHE A 112 8.40 -6.16 -17.47
N SER A 113 9.35 -7.07 -17.71
CA SER A 113 9.23 -8.08 -18.76
C SER A 113 8.65 -9.41 -18.27
N LEU A 114 8.86 -9.77 -17.00
CA LEU A 114 8.42 -11.05 -16.42
C LEU A 114 6.99 -11.03 -15.90
N VAL A 115 6.59 -9.95 -15.22
CA VAL A 115 5.25 -9.81 -14.63
C VAL A 115 4.12 -9.97 -15.67
N PRO A 116 4.21 -9.39 -16.89
CA PRO A 116 3.19 -9.57 -17.91
C PRO A 116 2.92 -11.03 -18.30
N GLU A 117 3.92 -11.91 -18.22
CA GLU A 117 3.74 -13.33 -18.54
C GLU A 117 2.83 -14.03 -17.51
N ILE A 118 3.00 -13.74 -16.21
CA ILE A 118 2.11 -14.26 -15.16
C ILE A 118 0.72 -13.67 -15.28
N LEU A 119 0.60 -12.36 -15.52
CA LEU A 119 -0.69 -11.70 -15.69
C LEU A 119 -1.45 -12.25 -16.90
N GLN A 120 -0.75 -12.57 -17.99
CA GLN A 120 -1.37 -13.19 -19.16
C GLN A 120 -1.89 -14.59 -18.84
N ASP A 121 -1.16 -15.39 -18.06
CA ASP A 121 -1.62 -16.71 -17.64
C ASP A 121 -2.79 -16.63 -16.66
N LEU A 122 -2.81 -15.61 -15.81
CA LEU A 122 -3.94 -15.30 -14.92
C LEU A 122 -5.21 -14.94 -15.73
N GLU A 123 -5.08 -14.10 -16.77
CA GLU A 123 -6.18 -13.77 -17.69
C GLU A 123 -6.69 -15.01 -18.44
N LYS A 124 -5.81 -15.93 -18.85
CA LYS A 124 -6.22 -17.22 -19.48
C LYS A 124 -7.05 -18.11 -18.54
N LEU A 125 -6.90 -17.92 -17.23
CA LEU A 125 -7.68 -18.60 -16.19
C LEU A 125 -8.96 -17.83 -15.83
N CYS A 126 -9.39 -16.88 -16.66
CA CYS A 126 -10.61 -16.09 -16.50
C CYS A 126 -10.63 -15.26 -15.21
N PHE A 127 -9.48 -14.73 -14.79
CA PHE A 127 -9.38 -13.90 -13.58
C PHE A 127 -10.20 -12.62 -13.67
N ARG A 128 -10.34 -12.03 -14.86
CA ARG A 128 -11.16 -10.83 -15.07
C ARG A 128 -12.63 -11.12 -14.84
N GLU A 129 -13.13 -12.20 -15.42
CA GLU A 129 -14.50 -12.66 -15.25
C GLU A 129 -14.76 -12.99 -13.78
N TYR A 130 -13.84 -13.72 -13.14
CA TYR A 130 -13.89 -13.99 -11.71
C TYR A 130 -13.99 -12.70 -10.87
N TRP A 131 -13.14 -11.72 -11.14
CA TRP A 131 -13.16 -10.45 -10.43
C TRP A 131 -14.49 -9.71 -10.64
N GLN A 132 -14.99 -9.65 -11.87
CA GLN A 132 -16.27 -8.99 -12.20
C GLN A 132 -17.46 -9.66 -11.51
N GLU A 133 -17.48 -10.99 -11.44
CA GLU A 133 -18.61 -11.76 -10.89
C GLU A 133 -18.56 -11.88 -9.36
N ARG A 134 -17.37 -12.04 -8.78
CA ARG A 134 -17.19 -12.39 -7.36
C ARG A 134 -16.76 -11.21 -6.50
N LYS A 135 -15.90 -10.34 -7.01
CA LYS A 135 -15.23 -9.28 -6.24
C LYS A 135 -15.88 -7.92 -6.43
N LEU A 136 -16.13 -7.51 -7.67
CA LEU A 136 -16.72 -6.22 -7.98
C LEU A 136 -18.03 -5.93 -7.23
N PRO A 137 -18.99 -6.87 -7.07
CA PRO A 137 -20.20 -6.60 -6.29
C PRO A 137 -19.91 -6.21 -4.83
N GLN A 138 -18.93 -6.86 -4.19
CA GLN A 138 -18.52 -6.56 -2.82
C GLN A 138 -17.83 -5.19 -2.74
N LEU A 139 -16.96 -4.90 -3.71
CA LEU A 139 -16.29 -3.61 -3.83
C LEU A 139 -17.27 -2.46 -4.00
N LEU A 140 -18.30 -2.61 -4.83
CA LEU A 140 -19.33 -1.60 -5.04
C LEU A 140 -20.14 -1.32 -3.77
N MET A 141 -20.51 -2.37 -3.02
CA MET A 141 -21.20 -2.20 -1.74
C MET A 141 -20.33 -1.42 -0.74
N LYS A 142 -19.08 -1.86 -0.55
CA LYS A 142 -18.14 -1.22 0.37
C LYS A 142 -17.80 0.22 -0.04
N THR A 143 -17.75 0.49 -1.34
CA THR A 143 -17.54 1.83 -1.89
C THR A 143 -18.59 2.82 -1.38
N GLU A 144 -19.86 2.44 -1.39
CA GLU A 144 -20.93 3.33 -0.92
C GLU A 144 -20.87 3.54 0.60
N GLU A 145 -20.54 2.51 1.38
CA GLU A 145 -20.30 2.65 2.83
C GLU A 145 -19.17 3.63 3.14
N ILE A 146 -18.04 3.51 2.45
CA ILE A 146 -16.88 4.40 2.61
C ILE A 146 -17.25 5.83 2.23
N LYS A 147 -17.93 6.06 1.11
CA LYS A 147 -18.35 7.40 0.69
C LYS A 147 -19.23 8.06 1.75
N VAL A 148 -20.22 7.34 2.28
CA VAL A 148 -21.10 7.83 3.34
C VAL A 148 -20.30 8.14 4.60
N PHE A 149 -19.42 7.24 5.03
CA PHE A 149 -18.60 7.42 6.22
C PHE A 149 -17.65 8.62 6.08
N ALA A 150 -16.86 8.68 5.01
CA ALA A 150 -15.91 9.76 4.74
C ALA A 150 -16.59 11.13 4.62
N SER A 151 -17.81 11.20 4.04
CA SER A 151 -18.55 12.46 3.92
C SER A 151 -18.91 13.11 5.26
N ARG A 152 -18.96 12.33 6.34
CA ARG A 152 -19.25 12.81 7.70
C ARG A 152 -17.99 13.29 8.43
N GLN A 153 -16.82 13.01 7.88
CA GLN A 153 -15.53 13.25 8.52
C GLN A 153 -14.87 14.50 7.91
N SER A 154 -14.36 15.38 8.75
CA SER A 154 -13.69 16.62 8.30
C SER A 154 -12.18 16.45 8.15
N ILE A 155 -11.73 15.41 7.43
CA ILE A 155 -10.30 15.03 7.39
C ILE A 155 -9.42 16.05 6.66
N PHE A 156 -9.93 16.70 5.60
CA PHE A 156 -9.12 17.59 4.76
C PHE A 156 -8.61 18.81 5.52
N LYS A 157 -9.44 19.35 6.41
CA LYS A 157 -9.04 20.50 7.24
C LYS A 157 -7.86 20.09 8.13
N GLU A 158 -7.97 18.96 8.80
CA GLU A 158 -6.94 18.51 9.75
C GLU A 158 -5.64 18.11 9.04
N ILE A 159 -5.73 17.43 7.90
CA ILE A 159 -4.56 17.10 7.07
C ILE A 159 -3.88 18.39 6.58
N ASN A 160 -4.64 19.35 6.05
CA ASN A 160 -4.07 20.59 5.51
C ASN A 160 -3.50 21.52 6.58
N ASP A 161 -4.13 21.59 7.75
CA ASP A 161 -3.60 22.36 8.89
C ASP A 161 -2.22 21.81 9.31
N MET A 162 -2.03 20.49 9.21
CA MET A 162 -0.75 19.83 9.54
C MET A 162 0.29 19.92 8.41
N LEU A 163 -0.11 19.72 7.15
CA LEU A 163 0.78 19.84 5.98
C LEU A 163 1.25 21.28 5.72
N GLY A 164 0.44 22.25 6.12
CA GLY A 164 0.67 23.67 5.87
C GLY A 164 0.38 24.11 4.43
N PRO A 165 0.49 25.42 4.15
CA PRO A 165 -0.04 26.02 2.91
C PRO A 165 0.64 25.55 1.62
N SER A 166 1.91 25.10 1.68
CA SER A 166 2.67 24.68 0.51
C SER A 166 2.33 23.29 0.00
N SER A 167 1.61 22.50 0.81
CA SER A 167 1.37 21.08 0.57
C SER A 167 -0.10 20.71 0.77
N SER A 168 -1.01 21.70 0.73
CA SER A 168 -2.43 21.47 0.93
C SER A 168 -3.00 20.60 -0.18
N ILE A 169 -3.83 19.64 0.20
CA ILE A 169 -4.60 18.77 -0.70
C ILE A 169 -6.08 19.15 -0.66
N ASP A 170 -6.73 19.09 -1.81
CA ASP A 170 -8.17 19.31 -1.96
C ASP A 170 -8.92 18.07 -2.44
N HIS A 171 -8.20 16.97 -2.69
CA HIS A 171 -8.76 15.74 -3.20
C HIS A 171 -7.96 14.55 -2.66
N ILE A 172 -8.65 13.46 -2.32
CA ILE A 172 -8.08 12.15 -2.02
C ILE A 172 -8.79 11.12 -2.89
N GLN A 173 -8.04 10.26 -3.57
CA GLN A 173 -8.56 9.13 -4.33
C GLN A 173 -8.21 7.81 -3.64
N LEU A 174 -9.22 7.02 -3.32
CA LEU A 174 -9.09 5.65 -2.87
C LEU A 174 -9.31 4.70 -4.06
N TYR A 175 -8.34 3.83 -4.30
CA TYR A 175 -8.53 2.62 -5.10
C TYR A 175 -8.83 1.44 -4.18
N LEU A 176 -10.12 1.11 -4.06
CA LEU A 176 -10.58 -0.01 -3.26
C LEU A 176 -10.37 -1.33 -4.01
N CYS A 177 -9.64 -2.24 -3.39
CA CYS A 177 -9.22 -3.53 -3.95
C CYS A 177 -9.66 -4.68 -3.05
N SER A 178 -9.72 -5.90 -3.59
CA SER A 178 -10.02 -7.15 -2.85
C SER A 178 -8.79 -7.94 -2.44
N PHE A 179 -7.62 -7.62 -3.00
CA PHE A 179 -6.38 -8.36 -2.79
C PHE A 179 -5.26 -7.53 -2.15
N ALA A 180 -5.57 -6.32 -1.67
CA ALA A 180 -4.57 -5.41 -1.12
C ALA A 180 -4.13 -5.81 0.30
N ALA A 181 -4.95 -6.57 1.03
CA ALA A 181 -4.64 -6.96 2.40
C ALA A 181 -3.32 -7.75 2.49
N PRO A 182 -2.48 -7.46 3.51
CA PRO A 182 -2.75 -6.59 4.66
C PRO A 182 -2.31 -5.13 4.48
N HIS A 183 -2.03 -4.67 3.27
CA HIS A 183 -1.39 -3.37 3.05
C HIS A 183 -2.39 -2.26 2.73
N GLY A 184 -2.18 -1.10 3.37
CA GLY A 184 -2.48 0.21 2.77
C GLY A 184 -1.28 0.64 1.92
N ILE A 185 -1.51 1.22 0.74
CA ILE A 185 -0.41 1.58 -0.15
C ILE A 185 -0.63 2.98 -0.72
N LYS A 186 0.23 3.93 -0.35
CA LYS A 186 0.38 5.19 -1.10
C LYS A 186 0.85 4.92 -2.52
N ILE A 187 0.13 5.51 -3.48
CA ILE A 187 0.58 5.63 -4.86
C ILE A 187 0.83 7.10 -5.20
N THR A 188 1.11 7.42 -6.46
CA THR A 188 1.51 8.79 -6.83
C THR A 188 0.38 9.81 -6.59
N GLY A 189 0.73 10.98 -6.05
CA GLY A 189 -0.24 12.05 -5.73
C GLY A 189 -1.07 11.74 -4.47
N PRO A 190 -2.21 12.42 -4.24
CA PRO A 190 -3.06 12.18 -3.08
C PRO A 190 -3.97 10.95 -3.31
N ARG A 191 -3.36 9.83 -3.69
CA ARG A 191 -4.05 8.60 -4.08
C ARG A 191 -3.49 7.42 -3.31
N TYR A 192 -4.33 6.47 -2.91
CA TYR A 192 -3.89 5.30 -2.15
C TYR A 192 -4.76 4.07 -2.47
N ILE A 193 -4.26 2.90 -2.11
CA ILE A 193 -4.95 1.62 -2.22
C ILE A 193 -5.33 1.14 -0.82
N SER A 194 -6.53 0.59 -0.69
CA SER A 194 -7.01 -0.06 0.53
C SER A 194 -7.79 -1.33 0.18
N ASP A 195 -7.81 -2.28 1.12
CA ASP A 195 -8.55 -3.52 0.95
C ASP A 195 -10.01 -3.38 1.40
N CYS A 196 -10.93 -4.04 0.72
CA CYS A 196 -12.35 -4.00 1.05
C CYS A 196 -12.72 -4.75 2.33
N SER A 197 -11.86 -5.66 2.80
CA SER A 197 -12.03 -6.35 4.08
C SER A 197 -11.82 -5.42 5.29
N PHE A 198 -11.09 -4.32 5.13
CA PHE A 198 -10.79 -3.40 6.21
C PHE A 198 -12.04 -2.66 6.73
N SER A 199 -12.01 -2.27 8.01
CA SER A 199 -13.07 -1.43 8.60
C SER A 199 -13.10 -0.04 7.97
N LEU A 200 -14.24 0.66 8.08
CA LEU A 200 -14.38 2.01 7.52
C LEU A 200 -13.40 3.00 8.20
N GLU A 201 -13.20 2.82 9.51
CA GLU A 201 -12.23 3.55 10.31
C GLU A 201 -10.80 3.28 9.84
N LEU A 202 -10.42 2.01 9.64
CA LEU A 202 -9.09 1.66 9.15
C LEU A 202 -8.85 2.22 7.75
N THR A 203 -9.80 2.06 6.82
CA THR A 203 -9.69 2.62 5.46
C THR A 203 -9.47 4.14 5.49
N LEU A 204 -10.15 4.86 6.38
CA LEU A 204 -9.97 6.30 6.55
C LEU A 204 -8.66 6.65 7.27
N GLY A 205 -8.26 5.83 8.25
CA GLY A 205 -7.00 5.97 8.96
C GLY A 205 -5.80 5.87 8.01
N ILE A 206 -5.81 4.85 7.14
CA ILE A 206 -4.84 4.69 6.05
C ILE A 206 -4.85 5.94 5.17
N ALA A 207 -6.01 6.48 4.78
CA ALA A 207 -6.06 7.70 3.96
C ALA A 207 -5.26 8.85 4.61
N ILE A 208 -5.47 9.08 5.91
CA ILE A 208 -4.79 10.13 6.66
C ILE A 208 -3.29 9.88 6.73
N HIS A 209 -2.88 8.66 7.10
CA HIS A 209 -1.48 8.24 7.16
C HIS A 209 -0.78 8.46 5.82
N GLU A 210 -1.35 7.94 4.73
CA GLU A 210 -0.73 7.97 3.41
C GLU A 210 -0.67 9.37 2.80
N MET A 211 -1.50 10.32 3.25
CA MET A 211 -1.40 11.71 2.83
C MET A 211 -0.19 12.43 3.43
N PHE A 212 0.45 11.86 4.45
CA PHE A 212 1.69 12.38 4.99
C PHE A 212 2.93 11.78 4.35
N HIS A 213 2.86 10.82 3.42
CA HIS A 213 4.04 10.38 2.70
C HIS A 213 4.33 11.21 1.44
N PRO A 214 5.59 11.66 1.23
CA PRO A 214 6.65 11.75 2.24
C PRO A 214 6.39 12.91 3.24
N PRO A 215 6.76 12.75 4.53
CA PRO A 215 6.39 13.72 5.59
C PRO A 215 7.20 15.02 5.53
N TYR A 216 8.31 14.99 4.81
CA TYR A 216 9.23 16.11 4.69
C TYR A 216 10.09 15.97 3.44
N ARG A 217 10.79 17.05 3.09
CA ARG A 217 11.82 17.03 2.05
C ARG A 217 13.15 16.64 2.70
N ILE A 218 13.57 15.39 2.53
CA ILE A 218 14.77 14.85 3.20
C ILE A 218 16.03 15.68 2.95
N ALA A 219 16.18 16.26 1.75
CA ALA A 219 17.30 17.13 1.39
C ALA A 219 17.42 18.39 2.29
N GLU A 220 16.32 18.82 2.91
CA GLU A 220 16.29 19.96 3.83
C GLU A 220 16.61 19.53 5.28
N LEU A 221 16.65 18.23 5.56
CA LEU A 221 16.74 17.66 6.91
C LEU A 221 17.97 16.76 7.14
N GLU A 222 18.94 16.70 6.23
CA GLU A 222 20.09 15.77 6.30
C GLU A 222 20.81 15.80 7.67
N ALA A 223 21.15 17.00 8.18
CA ALA A 223 21.91 17.12 9.43
C ALA A 223 21.10 16.71 10.69
N PRO A 224 19.85 17.16 10.88
CA PRO A 224 18.96 16.59 11.90
C PRO A 224 18.79 15.07 11.78
N PHE A 225 18.62 14.58 10.55
CA PHE A 225 18.38 13.17 10.28
C PHE A 225 19.58 12.31 10.71
N HIS A 226 20.80 12.71 10.31
CA HIS A 226 22.03 12.03 10.70
C HIS A 226 22.23 12.00 12.23
N ARG A 227 21.82 13.05 12.95
CA ARG A 227 21.87 13.03 14.42
C ARG A 227 20.86 12.05 15.01
N LEU A 228 19.65 12.02 14.45
CA LEU A 228 18.58 11.16 14.92
C LEU A 228 18.93 9.69 14.67
N SER A 229 19.41 9.35 13.47
CA SER A 229 19.83 7.99 13.10
C SER A 229 21.02 7.46 13.91
N ALA A 230 21.84 8.34 14.50
CA ALA A 230 22.92 7.95 15.41
C ALA A 230 22.48 7.73 16.87
N THR A 231 21.19 7.92 17.19
CA THR A 231 20.69 7.81 18.58
C THR A 231 20.62 6.34 19.01
N PRO A 232 21.29 5.93 20.13
CA PRO A 232 21.35 4.53 20.53
C PRO A 232 19.98 3.87 20.76
N ALA A 233 19.02 4.60 21.33
CA ALA A 233 17.67 4.09 21.57
C ALA A 233 16.92 3.82 20.26
N LEU A 234 17.06 4.69 19.25
CA LEU A 234 16.44 4.51 17.93
C LEU A 234 17.09 3.39 17.15
N LEU A 235 18.43 3.27 17.20
CA LEU A 235 19.13 2.14 16.60
C LEU A 235 18.67 0.81 17.21
N ALA A 236 18.54 0.75 18.54
CA ALA A 236 18.03 -0.44 19.22
C ALA A 236 16.57 -0.77 18.82
N ALA A 237 15.71 0.25 18.69
CA ALA A 237 14.33 0.07 18.22
C ALA A 237 14.28 -0.41 16.77
N PHE A 238 15.05 0.21 15.88
CA PHE A 238 15.19 -0.18 14.48
C PHE A 238 15.67 -1.62 14.35
N GLU A 239 16.73 -2.01 15.04
CA GLU A 239 17.27 -3.38 14.99
C GLU A 239 16.26 -4.43 15.46
N LYS A 240 15.41 -4.09 16.43
CA LYS A 240 14.33 -4.96 16.91
C LYS A 240 13.21 -5.11 15.86
N GLN A 241 12.98 -4.10 15.02
CA GLN A 241 11.84 -4.03 14.11
C GLN A 241 12.16 -4.27 12.64
N LYS A 242 13.42 -4.14 12.21
CA LYS A 242 13.83 -4.16 10.79
C LYS A 242 13.35 -5.37 10.01
N ASN A 243 13.35 -6.54 10.63
CA ASN A 243 12.93 -7.79 10.00
C ASN A 243 11.41 -8.02 10.02
N ARG A 244 10.69 -7.33 10.92
CA ARG A 244 9.25 -7.53 11.13
C ARG A 244 8.39 -6.72 10.17
N PHE A 245 8.74 -5.45 9.97
CA PHE A 245 7.99 -4.52 9.11
C PHE A 245 8.71 -4.22 7.80
N GLY A 246 9.78 -4.95 7.48
CA GLY A 246 10.50 -4.80 6.21
C GLY A 246 11.29 -3.49 6.07
N TYR A 247 11.56 -2.77 7.16
CA TYR A 247 12.42 -1.58 7.10
C TYR A 247 13.83 -1.98 6.66
N THR A 248 14.25 -1.46 5.50
CA THR A 248 15.57 -1.74 4.93
C THR A 248 16.64 -0.77 5.42
N THR A 249 16.22 0.37 5.99
CA THR A 249 17.10 1.46 6.43
C THR A 249 16.55 2.11 7.70
N ILE A 250 17.44 2.70 8.51
CA ILE A 250 16.99 3.53 9.64
C ILE A 250 16.25 4.76 9.15
N GLU A 251 16.56 5.20 7.93
CA GLU A 251 15.89 6.29 7.25
C GLU A 251 14.39 6.02 7.11
N SER A 252 14.04 4.89 6.49
CA SER A 252 12.65 4.47 6.31
C SER A 252 11.94 4.24 7.64
N PHE A 253 12.65 3.73 8.65
CA PHE A 253 12.07 3.52 9.98
C PHE A 253 11.66 4.82 10.67
N ILE A 254 12.52 5.84 10.63
CA ILE A 254 12.21 7.15 11.21
C ILE A 254 11.07 7.82 10.43
N GLU A 255 11.09 7.75 9.10
CA GLU A 255 10.04 8.32 8.25
C GLU A 255 8.66 7.76 8.62
N GLU A 256 8.55 6.43 8.69
CA GLU A 256 7.31 5.75 9.05
C GLU A 256 6.79 6.20 10.43
N ASN A 257 7.67 6.22 11.44
CA ASN A 257 7.27 6.62 12.79
C ASN A 257 6.84 8.10 12.88
N VAL A 258 7.39 8.97 12.02
CA VAL A 258 6.95 10.37 11.93
C VAL A 258 5.55 10.44 11.29
N VAL A 259 5.33 9.74 10.18
CA VAL A 259 4.01 9.68 9.55
C VAL A 259 2.97 9.10 10.50
N GLU A 260 3.31 8.02 11.19
CA GLU A 260 2.42 7.37 12.14
C GLU A 260 2.03 8.30 13.29
N ALA A 261 3.00 9.03 13.86
CA ALA A 261 2.72 10.02 14.90
C ALA A 261 1.81 11.16 14.40
N MET A 262 2.02 11.62 13.15
CA MET A 262 1.18 12.64 12.51
C MET A 262 -0.25 12.12 12.30
N ALA A 263 -0.39 10.88 11.83
CA ALA A 263 -1.67 10.23 11.60
C ALA A 263 -2.44 10.03 12.92
N LEU A 264 -1.80 9.46 13.93
CA LEU A 264 -2.39 9.21 15.25
C LEU A 264 -2.94 10.48 15.91
N TYR A 265 -2.21 11.60 15.79
CA TYR A 265 -2.68 12.89 16.30
C TYR A 265 -4.02 13.29 15.65
N ILE A 266 -4.16 13.10 14.34
CA ILE A 266 -5.42 13.38 13.65
C ILE A 266 -6.48 12.35 14.03
N TRP A 267 -6.13 11.06 14.09
CA TRP A 267 -7.05 9.99 14.46
C TRP A 267 -7.69 10.24 15.83
N GLU A 268 -6.90 10.65 16.82
CA GLU A 268 -7.40 11.05 18.14
C GLU A 268 -8.36 12.25 18.02
N LYS A 269 -7.94 13.29 17.31
CA LYS A 269 -8.71 14.53 17.16
C LYS A 269 -10.09 14.32 16.51
N ILE A 270 -10.19 13.38 15.57
CA ILE A 270 -11.45 13.07 14.87
C ILE A 270 -12.19 11.87 15.47
N GLY A 271 -11.68 11.28 16.55
CA GLY A 271 -12.31 10.17 17.25
C GLY A 271 -12.24 8.82 16.53
N LEU A 272 -11.31 8.64 15.58
CA LEU A 272 -11.00 7.32 15.04
C LEU A 272 -10.27 6.48 16.08
N GLU A 273 -9.31 7.07 16.80
CA GLU A 273 -8.55 6.39 17.84
C GLU A 273 -8.51 7.14 19.18
N PRO A 274 -9.31 6.73 20.19
CA PRO A 274 -9.37 7.43 21.47
C PRO A 274 -8.15 7.24 22.39
N ASN A 275 -7.28 6.25 22.13
CA ASN A 275 -6.11 5.93 22.95
C ASN A 275 -4.85 5.67 22.08
N PRO A 276 -4.23 6.73 21.53
CA PRO A 276 -3.05 6.60 20.67
C PRO A 276 -1.84 5.97 21.39
N PHE A 277 -1.75 6.07 22.72
CA PHE A 277 -0.66 5.42 23.45
C PHE A 277 -0.80 3.90 23.51
N ALA A 278 -2.03 3.40 23.69
CA ALA A 278 -2.28 1.96 23.66
C ALA A 278 -2.03 1.37 22.26
N TYR A 279 -2.31 2.13 21.20
CA TYR A 279 -1.93 1.74 19.84
C TYR A 279 -0.43 1.54 19.71
N LEU A 280 0.35 2.54 20.12
CA LEU A 280 1.81 2.47 20.04
C LEU A 280 2.35 1.33 20.91
N GLU A 281 1.84 1.17 22.12
CA GLU A 281 2.20 0.03 22.98
C GLU A 281 1.93 -1.30 22.29
N PHE A 282 0.77 -1.46 21.65
CA PHE A 282 0.43 -2.68 20.90
C PHE A 282 1.40 -2.92 19.73
N LEU A 283 1.61 -1.91 18.88
CA LEU A 283 2.51 -1.97 17.72
C LEU A 283 3.90 -2.47 18.15
N HIS A 284 4.40 -1.94 19.27
CA HIS A 284 5.72 -2.24 19.81
C HIS A 284 5.81 -3.51 20.70
N SER A 285 4.70 -4.00 21.27
CA SER A 285 4.70 -5.10 22.27
C SER A 285 4.22 -6.47 21.76
N LEU A 286 3.29 -6.55 20.79
CA LEU A 286 2.49 -7.77 20.60
C LEU A 286 2.65 -8.54 19.28
N GLY A 287 3.60 -8.19 18.42
CA GLY A 287 3.73 -8.93 17.16
C GLY A 287 2.70 -8.54 16.09
N GLY A 288 1.75 -7.65 16.37
CA GLY A 288 0.71 -7.23 15.42
C GLY A 288 1.24 -6.52 14.17
N ASP A 289 0.58 -6.76 13.04
CA ASP A 289 0.75 -5.96 11.82
C ASP A 289 0.27 -4.52 12.08
N GLU A 290 0.87 -3.54 11.40
CA GLU A 290 0.65 -2.09 11.59
C GLU A 290 -0.83 -1.71 11.58
N TRP A 291 -1.65 -2.47 10.86
CA TRP A 291 -3.09 -2.23 10.70
C TRP A 291 -3.98 -3.11 11.59
N TYR A 292 -3.40 -4.09 12.31
CA TYR A 292 -4.14 -5.11 13.06
C TYR A 292 -4.82 -4.56 14.33
N TRP A 293 -4.32 -3.46 14.89
CA TRP A 293 -4.86 -2.93 16.14
C TRP A 293 -6.19 -2.21 15.98
N LEU A 294 -6.35 -1.42 14.91
CA LEU A 294 -7.61 -0.77 14.56
C LEU A 294 -8.73 -1.78 14.25
N GLU A 295 -8.37 -3.01 13.86
CA GLU A 295 -9.31 -4.11 13.62
C GLU A 295 -9.71 -4.87 14.90
N THR A 296 -8.78 -5.06 15.85
CA THR A 296 -8.98 -5.98 16.99
C THR A 296 -9.49 -5.34 18.27
N THR A 297 -9.11 -4.10 18.61
CA THR A 297 -9.52 -3.50 19.90
C THR A 297 -11.00 -3.12 19.97
N ARG A 298 -11.69 -2.97 18.84
CA ARG A 298 -13.15 -2.68 18.86
C ARG A 298 -14.05 -3.90 18.90
N GLN A 299 -13.59 -5.08 18.48
CA GLN A 299 -14.38 -6.31 18.65
C GLN A 299 -14.50 -6.72 20.12
N GLU A 300 -13.60 -6.24 20.98
CA GLU A 300 -13.62 -6.51 22.43
C GLU A 300 -14.27 -5.38 23.26
N MET A 301 -14.66 -4.26 22.63
CA MET A 301 -15.24 -3.09 23.31
C MET A 301 -16.71 -2.80 22.93
N VAL A 302 -17.37 -3.69 22.18
CA VAL A 302 -18.82 -3.64 21.84
C VAL A 302 -19.57 -4.79 22.49
#